data_AF-A0A920QN06-F1
#
_entry.id   AF-A0A920QN06-F1
#
_cell.length_a   1.000
_cell.length_b   1.000
_cell.length_c   1.000
_cell.angle_alpha   90.00
_cell.angle_beta   90.00
_cell.angle_gamma   90.00
#
_symmetry.space_group_name_H-M   'P 1'
#
loop_
_entity.id
_entity.type
_entity.pdbx_description
1 polymer ?
#
loop_
_entity_poly.entity_id
_entity_poly.type
_entity_poly.pdbx_seq_one_letter_code
_entity_poly.pdbx_strand_id
1 'polypeptide(L)'
;MKFHKPTGGFFLWVSIKGVTNKELRQAASEDGVLFPSGSFFYTDRDESKWTSHVRMAYSKSSFAELKEATERLQKNFQRIVD
;
A
#
# COMPACT_ATOMS: atom_id res chain seq x y z
N MET A 1 -4.83 4.36 7.92
CA MET A 1 -3.68 4.70 7.04
C MET A 1 -3.47 6.21 7.03
N LYS A 2 -2.25 6.70 6.78
CA LYS A 2 -1.95 8.14 6.59
C LYS A 2 -1.09 8.33 5.35
N PHE A 3 -1.35 9.34 4.54
CA PHE A 3 -0.50 9.73 3.41
C PHE A 3 -0.56 11.24 3.20
N HIS A 4 0.46 11.79 2.53
CA HIS A 4 0.44 13.18 2.08
C HIS A 4 -0.22 13.26 0.70
N LYS A 5 -1.20 14.16 0.52
CA LYS A 5 -1.82 14.42 -0.79
C LYS A 5 -0.83 15.22 -1.64
N PRO A 6 -0.22 14.61 -2.67
CA PRO A 6 0.77 15.32 -3.47
C PRO A 6 0.09 16.36 -4.37
N THR A 7 0.82 17.42 -4.72
CA THR A 7 0.39 18.43 -5.70
C THR A 7 0.69 18.01 -7.14
N GLY A 8 1.41 16.89 -7.34
CA GLY A 8 1.76 16.33 -8.65
C GLY A 8 2.52 15.01 -8.53
N GLY A 9 2.87 14.42 -9.67
CA GLY A 9 3.57 13.13 -9.75
C GLY A 9 2.62 11.95 -10.00
N PHE A 10 3.09 10.75 -9.67
CA PHE A 10 2.44 9.48 -10.07
C PHE A 10 2.25 8.49 -8.92
N PHE A 11 2.73 8.83 -7.72
CA PHE A 11 2.79 7.91 -6.59
C PHE A 11 2.25 8.54 -5.30
N LEU A 12 1.68 7.69 -4.44
CA LEU A 12 1.38 7.98 -3.04
C LEU A 12 2.34 7.18 -2.17
N TRP A 13 2.89 7.85 -1.15
CA TRP A 13 3.63 7.21 -0.07
C TRP A 13 2.71 7.06 1.13
N VAL A 14 2.33 5.82 1.43
CA VAL A 14 1.27 5.52 2.40
C VAL A 14 1.87 4.87 3.63
N SER A 15 1.62 5.48 4.79
CA SER A 15 1.91 4.92 6.10
C SER A 15 0.76 4.03 6.58
N ILE A 16 1.11 2.81 6.97
CA ILE A 16 0.25 1.76 7.50
C ILE A 16 0.45 1.73 9.02
N LYS A 17 -0.64 1.49 9.76
CA LYS A 17 -0.64 1.35 11.22
C LYS A 17 -1.37 0.07 11.58
N GLY A 18 -1.00 -0.56 12.70
CA GLY A 18 -1.64 -1.79 13.19
C GLY A 18 -1.04 -3.07 12.63
N VAL A 19 -0.58 -3.05 11.37
CA VAL A 19 0.04 -4.20 10.69
C VAL A 19 1.26 -3.77 9.89
N THR A 20 2.10 -4.73 9.52
CA THR A 20 3.24 -4.53 8.63
C THR A 20 2.79 -4.43 7.17
N ASN A 21 3.62 -3.77 6.35
CA ASN A 21 3.44 -3.70 4.91
C ASN A 21 3.51 -5.07 4.24
N LYS A 22 4.25 -6.02 4.82
CA LYS A 22 4.33 -7.41 4.36
C LYS A 22 3.00 -8.12 4.54
N GLU A 23 2.41 -8.04 5.73
CA GLU A 23 1.08 -8.62 6.01
C GLU A 23 0.00 -8.00 5.12
N LEU A 24 -0.03 -6.66 5.02
CA LEU A 24 -0.99 -5.98 4.15
C LEU A 24 -0.82 -6.38 2.69
N ARG A 25 0.42 -6.45 2.20
CA ARG A 25 0.70 -6.84 0.80
C ARG A 25 0.29 -8.27 0.53
N GLN A 26 0.53 -9.18 1.46
CA GLN A 26 0.13 -10.58 1.32
C GLN A 26 -1.38 -10.71 1.24
N ALA A 27 -2.11 -10.14 2.21
CA ALA A 27 -3.58 -10.15 2.20
C ALA A 27 -4.16 -9.47 0.95
N ALA A 28 -3.64 -8.31 0.56
CA ALA A 28 -4.08 -7.59 -0.64
C ALA A 28 -3.84 -8.38 -1.93
N SER A 29 -2.74 -9.14 -2.01
CA SER A 29 -2.41 -9.94 -3.19
C SER A 29 -3.37 -11.11 -3.42
N GLU A 30 -3.92 -11.69 -2.35
CA GLU A 30 -4.96 -12.72 -2.42
C GLU A 30 -6.24 -12.18 -3.07
N ASP A 31 -6.54 -10.89 -2.86
CA ASP A 31 -7.67 -10.18 -3.44
C ASP A 31 -7.32 -9.45 -4.76
N GLY A 32 -6.16 -9.76 -5.35
CA GLY A 32 -5.75 -9.24 -6.67
C GLY A 32 -5.26 -7.80 -6.67
N VAL A 33 -4.89 -7.23 -5.52
CA VAL A 33 -4.31 -5.89 -5.41
C VAL A 33 -2.81 -5.98 -5.14
N LEU A 34 -2.01 -5.38 -6.02
CA LEU A 34 -0.54 -5.46 -5.98
C LEU A 34 0.10 -4.07 -5.83
N PHE A 35 1.02 -3.95 -4.88
CA PHE A 35 1.86 -2.77 -4.68
C PHE A 35 3.20 -3.16 -4.03
N PRO A 36 4.28 -2.42 -4.28
CA PRO A 36 5.57 -2.66 -3.64
C PRO A 36 5.56 -2.28 -2.16
N SER A 37 6.36 -3.04 -1.38
CA SER A 37 6.74 -2.64 -0.03
C SER A 37 7.55 -1.35 -0.07
N GLY A 38 7.38 -0.50 0.95
CA GLY A 38 8.19 0.69 1.15
C GLY A 38 9.67 0.37 1.43
N SER A 39 9.97 -0.80 2.00
CA SER A 39 11.34 -1.23 2.32
C SER A 39 12.29 -1.15 1.13
N PHE A 40 11.81 -1.43 -0.09
CA PHE A 40 12.62 -1.38 -1.31
C PHE A 40 13.15 0.01 -1.67
N PHE A 41 12.63 1.07 -1.05
CA PHE A 41 13.03 2.46 -1.29
C PHE A 41 13.97 3.03 -0.22
N TYR A 42 14.35 2.23 0.78
CA TYR A 42 15.38 2.58 1.75
C TYR A 42 16.73 2.00 1.33
N THR A 43 17.82 2.64 1.77
CA THR A 43 19.19 2.29 1.36
C THR A 43 19.59 0.86 1.74
N ASP A 44 19.26 0.43 2.95
CA ASP A 44 19.56 -0.90 3.50
C ASP A 44 18.54 -1.97 3.07
N ARG A 45 17.38 -1.57 2.51
CA ARG A 45 16.28 -2.42 2.04
C ARG A 45 15.76 -3.42 3.07
N ASP A 46 15.98 -3.13 4.35
CA ASP A 46 15.64 -4.05 5.44
C ASP A 46 14.12 -4.13 5.66
N GLU A 47 13.53 -5.25 5.26
CA GLU A 47 12.09 -5.51 5.40
C GLU A 47 11.65 -5.68 6.86
N SER A 48 12.56 -6.01 7.78
CA SER A 48 12.26 -6.12 9.22
C SER A 48 12.21 -4.75 9.90
N LYS A 49 12.96 -3.78 9.37
CA LYS A 49 13.04 -2.41 9.88
C LYS A 49 12.00 -1.48 9.24
N TRP A 50 11.80 -1.59 7.92
CA TRP A 50 10.92 -0.69 7.16
C TRP A 50 9.58 -1.33 6.86
N THR A 51 8.79 -1.55 7.91
CA THR A 51 7.53 -2.29 7.86
C THR A 51 6.30 -1.40 7.70
N SER A 52 6.44 -0.08 7.80
CA SER A 52 5.29 0.81 8.00
C SER A 52 4.81 1.54 6.75
N HIS A 53 5.44 1.33 5.59
CA HIS A 53 5.13 2.10 4.38
C HIS A 53 4.97 1.22 3.14
N VAL A 54 4.15 1.70 2.19
CA VAL A 54 4.00 1.17 0.83
C VAL A 54 3.95 2.31 -0.18
N ARG A 55 4.31 2.03 -1.43
CA ARG A 55 4.21 2.97 -2.54
C ARG A 55 3.09 2.56 -3.48
N MET A 56 2.08 3.41 -3.65
CA MET A 56 0.97 3.17 -4.57
C MET A 56 1.14 3.99 -5.84
N ALA A 57 1.03 3.36 -7.00
CA ALA A 57 1.05 4.03 -8.29
C ALA A 57 -0.39 4.23 -8.79
N TYR A 58 -0.72 5.42 -9.28
CA TYR A 58 -2.06 5.73 -9.81
C TYR A 58 -2.04 6.19 -11.27
N SER A 59 -0.88 6.19 -11.91
CA SER A 59 -0.68 6.80 -13.24
C SER A 59 -1.21 5.98 -14.41
N LYS A 60 -1.31 4.65 -14.26
CA LYS A 60 -1.65 3.72 -15.33
C LYS A 60 -3.11 3.25 -15.28
N SER A 61 -3.66 3.12 -14.08
CA SER A 61 -4.99 2.58 -13.86
C SER A 61 -6.06 3.64 -14.09
N SER A 62 -7.19 3.22 -14.66
CA SER A 62 -8.39 4.03 -14.77
C SER A 62 -8.98 4.34 -13.39
N PHE A 63 -9.82 5.37 -13.31
CA PHE A 63 -10.49 5.72 -12.05
C PHE A 63 -11.35 4.58 -11.49
N ALA A 64 -11.98 3.79 -12.36
CA ALA A 64 -12.79 2.64 -11.95
C ALA A 64 -11.93 1.53 -11.31
N GLU A 65 -10.80 1.18 -11.93
CA GLU A 65 -9.85 0.20 -11.37
C GLU A 65 -9.25 0.69 -10.05
N LEU A 66 -8.93 1.99 -9.94
CA LEU A 66 -8.44 2.57 -8.70
C LEU A 66 -9.48 2.50 -7.59
N LYS A 67 -10.74 2.84 -7.88
CA LYS A 67 -11.85 2.74 -6.93
C LYS A 67 -12.00 1.30 -6.43
N GLU A 68 -12.07 0.34 -7.34
CA GLU A 68 -12.19 -1.08 -7.00
C GLU A 68 -11.00 -1.57 -6.17
N ALA A 69 -9.77 -1.25 -6.57
CA ALA A 69 -8.56 -1.63 -5.83
C ALA A 69 -8.55 -1.04 -4.41
N THR A 70 -8.98 0.22 -4.25
CA THR A 70 -9.08 0.84 -2.91
C THR A 70 -10.15 0.22 -2.04
N GLU A 71 -11.29 -0.19 -2.61
CA GLU A 71 -12.36 -0.88 -1.88
C GLU A 71 -11.91 -2.27 -1.40
N ARG A 72 -11.22 -3.03 -2.26
CA ARG A 72 -10.62 -4.32 -1.90
C ARG A 72 -9.57 -4.14 -0.80
N LEU A 73 -8.72 -3.12 -0.93
CA LEU A 73 -7.67 -2.84 0.05
C LEU A 73 -8.26 -2.45 1.42
N GLN A 74 -9.34 -1.67 1.45
CA GLN A 74 -10.03 -1.31 2.68
C GLN A 74 -10.57 -2.55 3.40
N LYS A 75 -11.25 -3.45 2.69
CA LYS A 75 -11.78 -4.70 3.25
C LYS A 75 -10.65 -5.59 3.79
N ASN A 76 -9.55 -5.71 3.05
CA ASN A 76 -8.37 -6.45 3.51
C ASN A 76 -7.78 -5.87 4.80
N PHE A 77 -7.61 -4.56 4.83
CA PHE A 77 -7.02 -3.89 5.99
C PHE A 77 -7.90 -4.06 7.25
N GLN A 78 -9.22 -3.98 7.12
CA GLN A 78 -10.14 -4.26 8.23
C GLN A 78 -9.99 -5.70 8.73
N ARG A 79 -9.97 -6.68 7.81
CA ARG A 79 -9.82 -8.11 8.13
C ARG A 79 -8.56 -8.47 8.90
N ILE A 80 -7.46 -7.74 8.69
CA ILE A 80 -6.15 -8.05 9.31
C ILE A 80 -5.82 -7.16 10.52
N VAL A 81 -6.63 -6.14 10.80
CA VAL A 81 -6.43 -5.22 11.93
C VAL A 81 -7.40 -5.52 13.08
N ASP A 82 -8.58 -6.09 12.79
CA ASP A 82 -9.48 -6.70 13.78
C ASP A 82 -8.87 -7.98 14.37
#